data_AF-A0A820P1M5-F1
#
_entry.id   AF-A0A820P1M5-F1
#
_cell.length_a   1.000
_cell.length_b   1.000
_cell.length_c   1.000
_cell.angle_alpha   90.00
_cell.angle_beta   90.00
_cell.angle_gamma   90.00
#
_symmetry.space_group_name_H-M   'P 1'
#
loop_
_entity.id
_entity.type
_entity.pdbx_description
1 polymer ?
#
loop_
_entity_poly.entity_id
_entity_poly.type
_entity_poly.pdbx_seq_one_letter_code
_entity_poly.pdbx_strand_id
1 'polypeptide(L)'
;MKFLELGTTCKAVVCCRVTLLQKAQVVELVMQNENKITLAIGGDGANDVSMIQKAHIGVGISGQEGRQAVLASDYRFGQFRFLERLLLVHVRWSYLRISKFLRYFFYKNFAFTLCHFWFGFFSGFSAQDISAVHSLSKPHLHTPGQNNEFFNKKIFAESVIHGILTSCIIFFVLYLSVSNTTRPGGMTQADL
;
A
#
# COMPACT_ATOMS: atom_id res chain seq x y z
N MET A 1 -25.08 -9.45 24.01
CA MET A 1 -25.45 -8.30 23.16
C MET A 1 -25.74 -7.01 23.94
N LYS A 2 -26.50 -7.04 25.05
CA LYS A 2 -26.90 -5.80 25.78
C LYS A 2 -25.78 -4.81 26.17
N PHE A 3 -24.57 -5.28 26.53
CA PHE A 3 -23.46 -4.39 26.91
C PHE A 3 -22.89 -3.61 25.72
N LEU A 4 -22.67 -4.30 24.59
CA LEU A 4 -22.08 -3.67 23.40
C LEU A 4 -23.07 -2.67 22.77
N GLU A 5 -24.34 -3.05 22.64
CA GLU A 5 -25.41 -2.18 22.12
C GLU A 5 -25.57 -0.90 22.96
N LEU A 6 -25.52 -1.03 24.29
CA LEU A 6 -25.53 0.14 25.18
C LEU A 6 -24.28 0.99 24.99
N GLY A 7 -23.11 0.35 24.91
CA GLY A 7 -21.82 1.03 24.71
C GLY A 7 -21.74 1.80 23.39
N THR A 8 -22.29 1.27 22.30
CA THR A 8 -22.29 1.92 20.97
C THR A 8 -23.31 3.04 20.86
N THR A 9 -24.36 3.02 21.68
CA THR A 9 -25.33 4.12 21.77
C THR A 9 -24.76 5.33 22.55
N CYS A 10 -23.83 5.09 23.46
CA CYS A 10 -23.18 6.13 24.26
C CYS A 10 -22.12 6.90 23.46
N LYS A 11 -22.05 8.23 23.65
CA LYS A 11 -20.99 9.07 23.07
C LYS A 11 -19.61 8.79 23.69
N ALA A 12 -19.58 8.41 24.97
CA ALA A 12 -18.38 8.09 25.70
C ALA A 12 -18.69 7.00 26.74
N VAL A 13 -17.74 6.09 26.95
CA VAL A 13 -17.82 5.01 27.93
C VAL A 13 -16.54 5.01 28.76
N VAL A 14 -16.69 4.96 30.09
CA VAL A 14 -15.56 4.92 31.02
C VAL A 14 -15.60 3.59 31.77
N CYS A 15 -14.53 2.82 31.67
CA CYS A 15 -14.37 1.55 32.38
C CYS A 15 -13.41 1.75 33.55
N CYS A 16 -13.89 1.56 34.78
CA CYS A 16 -13.11 1.74 36.00
C CYS A 16 -12.66 0.39 36.58
N ARG A 17 -11.50 0.38 37.26
CA ARG A 17 -10.97 -0.80 38.01
C ARG A 17 -10.88 -2.07 37.14
N VAL A 18 -10.51 -1.90 35.87
CA VAL A 18 -10.42 -2.97 34.88
C VAL A 18 -9.08 -3.69 34.99
N THR A 19 -9.09 -5.02 34.99
CA THR A 19 -7.85 -5.81 34.95
C THR A 19 -7.19 -5.77 33.56
N LEU A 20 -5.89 -6.10 33.45
CA LEU A 20 -5.15 -6.06 32.18
C LEU A 20 -5.80 -6.94 31.09
N LEU A 21 -6.37 -8.09 31.50
CA LEU A 21 -7.06 -9.00 30.59
C LEU A 21 -8.40 -8.41 30.13
N GLN A 22 -9.17 -7.82 31.06
CA GLN A 22 -10.45 -7.21 30.74
C GLN A 22 -10.31 -6.02 29.78
N LYS A 23 -9.23 -5.23 29.88
CA LYS A 23 -8.93 -4.16 28.90
C LYS A 23 -8.86 -4.73 27.48
N ALA A 24 -8.11 -5.82 27.28
CA ALA A 24 -7.97 -6.46 25.99
C ALA A 24 -9.28 -7.12 25.50
N GLN A 25 -10.04 -7.73 26.40
CA GLN A 25 -11.34 -8.35 26.08
C GLN A 25 -12.37 -7.32 25.59
N VAL A 26 -12.37 -6.10 26.14
CA VAL A 26 -13.24 -5.02 25.65
C VAL A 26 -12.88 -4.61 24.23
N VAL A 27 -11.59 -4.47 23.92
CA VAL A 27 -11.12 -4.15 22.56
C VAL A 27 -11.49 -5.27 21.58
N GLU A 28 -11.28 -6.53 21.97
CA GLU A 28 -11.63 -7.69 21.17
C GLU A 28 -13.13 -7.78 20.88
N LEU A 29 -13.97 -7.54 21.90
CA LEU A 29 -15.42 -7.53 21.74
C LEU A 29 -15.85 -6.50 20.69
N VAL A 30 -15.31 -5.27 20.75
CA VAL A 30 -15.62 -4.22 19.77
C VAL A 30 -15.10 -4.61 18.39
N MET A 31 -13.87 -5.12 18.30
CA MET A 31 -13.25 -5.49 17.02
C MET A 31 -14.00 -6.62 16.29
N GLN A 32 -14.52 -7.61 17.03
CA GLN A 32 -15.20 -8.75 16.42
C GLN A 32 -16.64 -8.45 16.02
N ASN A 33 -17.28 -7.48 16.68
CA ASN A 33 -18.72 -7.23 16.52
C ASN A 33 -19.02 -5.91 15.78
N GLU A 34 -18.07 -4.98 15.72
CA GLU A 34 -18.18 -3.74 14.97
C GLU A 34 -17.22 -3.76 13.77
N ASN A 35 -17.72 -3.44 12.58
CA ASN A 35 -16.88 -3.28 11.39
C ASN A 35 -16.16 -1.92 11.38
N LYS A 36 -15.41 -1.64 12.45
CA LYS A 36 -14.72 -0.37 12.71
C LYS A 36 -13.26 -0.63 13.08
N ILE A 37 -12.39 0.28 12.67
CA ILE A 37 -10.97 0.26 13.04
C ILE A 37 -10.84 0.71 14.50
N THR A 38 -10.16 -0.09 15.31
CA THR A 38 -9.91 0.17 16.72
C THR A 38 -8.48 0.68 16.93
N LEU A 39 -8.36 1.73 17.72
CA LEU A 39 -7.08 2.34 18.10
C LEU A 39 -6.92 2.20 19.61
N ALA A 40 -5.85 1.56 20.06
CA ALA A 40 -5.49 1.47 21.47
C ALA A 40 -4.27 2.33 21.77
N ILE A 41 -4.34 3.09 22.85
CA ILE A 41 -3.25 3.97 23.29
C ILE A 41 -2.87 3.56 24.71
N GLY A 42 -1.58 3.38 24.96
CA GLY A 42 -1.09 3.04 26.29
C GLY A 42 0.26 3.67 26.60
N GLY A 43 0.51 3.87 27.87
CA GLY A 43 1.72 4.53 28.37
C GLY A 43 2.27 3.92 29.66
N ASP A 44 1.45 3.10 30.35
CA ASP A 44 1.78 2.55 31.66
C ASP A 44 2.49 1.21 31.49
N GLY A 45 3.77 1.25 31.10
CA GLY A 45 4.68 0.10 31.15
C GLY A 45 4.08 -1.19 30.56
N ALA A 46 3.95 -2.23 31.38
CA ALA A 46 3.44 -3.56 30.99
C ALA A 46 1.90 -3.62 30.87
N ASN A 47 1.19 -2.69 31.50
CA ASN A 47 -0.23 -2.81 31.79
C ASN A 47 -1.11 -2.64 30.54
N ASP A 48 -0.63 -1.88 29.56
CA ASP A 48 -1.39 -1.62 28.33
C ASP A 48 -0.97 -2.50 27.16
N VAL A 49 0.05 -3.36 27.32
CA VAL A 49 0.60 -4.20 26.24
C VAL A 49 -0.47 -5.10 25.62
N SER A 50 -1.25 -5.80 26.46
CA SER A 50 -2.31 -6.71 26.00
C SER A 50 -3.41 -6.00 25.22
N MET A 51 -3.76 -4.78 25.64
CA MET A 51 -4.77 -3.95 24.97
C MET A 51 -4.25 -3.40 23.63
N ILE A 52 -3.00 -2.92 23.61
CA ILE A 52 -2.34 -2.38 22.41
C ILE A 52 -2.22 -3.46 21.33
N GLN A 53 -1.76 -4.65 21.69
CA GLN A 53 -1.56 -5.75 20.73
C GLN A 53 -2.87 -6.33 20.18
N LYS A 54 -3.99 -6.16 20.89
CA LYS A 54 -5.29 -6.65 20.44
C LYS A 54 -5.99 -5.69 19.47
N ALA A 55 -5.70 -4.39 19.54
CA ALA A 55 -6.29 -3.40 18.63
C ALA A 55 -5.73 -3.49 17.21
N HIS A 56 -6.45 -2.94 16.24
CA HIS A 56 -5.94 -2.86 14.87
C HIS A 56 -4.71 -1.95 14.74
N ILE A 57 -4.67 -0.89 15.56
CA ILE A 57 -3.58 0.06 15.59
C ILE A 57 -3.21 0.31 17.06
N GLY A 58 -1.94 0.09 17.39
CA GLY A 58 -1.38 0.32 18.71
C GLY A 58 -0.53 1.58 18.77
N VAL A 59 -0.77 2.45 19.75
CA VAL A 59 0.02 3.66 20.00
C VAL A 59 0.60 3.65 21.40
N GLY A 60 1.93 3.75 21.49
CA GLY A 60 2.66 3.82 22.74
C GLY A 60 3.08 5.24 23.06
N ILE A 61 2.82 5.67 24.30
CA ILE A 61 3.30 6.93 24.84
C ILE A 61 4.49 6.67 25.75
N SER A 62 5.61 7.35 25.51
CA SER A 62 6.83 7.21 26.30
C SER A 62 6.69 7.89 27.66
N GLY A 63 6.34 7.11 28.68
CA GLY A 63 6.34 7.53 30.09
C GLY A 63 7.65 7.19 30.83
N GLN A 64 7.74 7.63 32.08
CA GLN A 64 8.83 7.28 33.00
C GLN A 64 8.64 5.91 33.66
N GLU A 65 7.43 5.36 33.62
CA GLU A 65 7.06 4.11 34.32
C GLU A 65 7.49 2.84 33.60
N GLY A 66 7.93 2.94 32.34
CA GLY A 66 8.48 1.82 31.58
C GLY A 66 8.23 1.94 30.07
N ARG A 67 9.06 1.27 29.27
CA ARG A 67 9.00 1.33 27.79
C ARG A 67 8.27 0.15 27.14
N GLN A 68 7.69 -0.76 27.91
CA GLN A 68 7.12 -2.01 27.36
C GLN A 68 5.93 -1.75 26.43
N ALA A 69 4.96 -0.91 26.80
CA ALA A 69 3.85 -0.49 25.95
C ALA A 69 4.33 0.16 24.64
N VAL A 70 5.34 1.04 24.73
CA VAL A 70 5.98 1.68 23.57
C VAL A 70 6.61 0.64 22.65
N LEU A 71 7.35 -0.32 23.22
CA LEU A 71 8.00 -1.38 22.45
C LEU A 71 6.99 -2.28 21.72
N ALA A 72 5.85 -2.55 22.34
CA ALA A 72 4.77 -3.37 21.77
C ALA A 72 3.84 -2.63 20.80
N SER A 73 3.94 -1.30 20.70
CA SER A 73 3.08 -0.47 19.85
C SER A 73 3.64 -0.23 18.43
N ASP A 74 2.73 0.00 17.47
CA ASP A 74 3.06 0.33 16.08
C ASP A 74 3.63 1.76 15.95
N TYR A 75 3.03 2.72 16.66
CA TYR A 75 3.45 4.12 16.67
C TYR A 75 3.86 4.56 18.07
N ARG A 76 4.90 5.40 18.15
CA ARG A 76 5.51 5.81 19.42
C ARG A 76 5.61 7.33 19.50
N PHE A 77 5.08 7.93 20.57
CA PHE A 77 5.17 9.37 20.81
C PHE A 77 5.61 9.68 22.24
N GLY A 78 6.16 10.88 22.45
CA GLY A 78 6.49 11.34 23.81
C GLY A 78 5.28 11.80 24.62
N GLN A 79 4.21 12.28 23.97
CA GLN A 79 3.07 12.92 24.62
C GLN A 79 1.78 12.70 23.81
N PHE A 80 0.64 12.67 24.50
CA PHE A 80 -0.68 12.46 23.88
C PHE A 80 -1.04 13.52 22.81
N ARG A 81 -0.62 14.77 22.98
CA ARG A 81 -0.91 15.87 22.03
C ARG A 81 -0.46 15.62 20.59
N PHE A 82 0.53 14.75 20.37
CA PHE A 82 1.00 14.43 19.02
C PHE A 82 0.06 13.49 18.26
N LEU A 83 -0.85 12.81 18.97
CA LEU A 83 -1.81 11.90 18.37
C LEU A 83 -2.77 12.61 17.41
N GLU A 84 -3.21 13.81 17.77
CA GLU A 84 -4.09 14.61 16.91
C GLU A 84 -3.45 14.86 15.54
N ARG A 85 -2.18 15.29 15.52
CA ARG A 85 -1.45 15.54 14.27
C ARG A 85 -1.14 14.27 13.50
N LEU A 86 -0.95 13.13 14.18
CA LEU A 86 -0.81 11.84 13.51
C LEU A 86 -2.10 11.49 12.77
N LEU A 87 -3.23 11.48 13.48
CA LEU A 87 -4.52 11.05 12.95
C LEU A 87 -5.06 11.99 11.87
N LEU A 88 -4.97 13.30 12.06
CA LEU A 88 -5.57 14.24 11.10
C LEU A 88 -4.68 14.53 9.89
N VAL A 89 -3.36 14.60 10.08
CA VAL A 89 -2.43 14.98 9.00
C VAL A 89 -1.80 13.77 8.35
N HIS A 90 -1.10 12.95 9.14
CA HIS A 90 -0.27 11.88 8.59
C HIS A 90 -1.09 10.73 8.04
N VAL A 91 -2.17 10.34 8.72
CA VAL A 91 -3.07 9.29 8.22
C VAL A 91 -3.72 9.73 6.90
N ARG A 92 -4.23 10.97 6.82
CA ARG A 92 -4.81 11.51 5.57
C ARG A 92 -3.80 11.50 4.41
N TRP A 93 -2.58 11.97 4.66
CA TRP A 93 -1.52 11.97 3.64
C TRP A 93 -1.08 10.56 3.25
N SER A 94 -1.02 9.63 4.19
CA SER A 94 -0.70 8.22 3.92
C SER A 94 -1.76 7.59 3.03
N TYR A 95 -3.04 7.74 3.41
CA TYR A 95 -4.18 7.20 2.67
C TYR A 95 -4.21 7.68 1.22
N LEU A 96 -4.08 8.99 0.99
CA LEU A 96 -4.12 9.56 -0.35
C LEU A 96 -2.94 9.11 -1.22
N ARG A 97 -1.74 8.99 -0.65
CA ARG A 97 -0.56 8.51 -1.38
C ARG A 97 -0.69 7.04 -1.77
N ILE A 98 -1.11 6.19 -0.83
CA ILE A 98 -1.28 4.75 -1.09
C ILE A 98 -2.39 4.51 -2.12
N SER A 99 -3.53 5.19 -2.02
CA SER A 99 -4.64 5.04 -2.97
C SER A 99 -4.23 5.36 -4.42
N LYS A 100 -3.48 6.45 -4.62
CA LYS A 100 -2.96 6.80 -5.96
C LYS A 100 -1.93 5.79 -6.45
N PHE A 101 -1.02 5.38 -5.57
CA PHE A 101 -0.01 4.38 -5.90
C PHE A 101 -0.66 3.07 -6.35
N LEU A 102 -1.65 2.56 -5.61
CA LEU A 102 -2.35 1.31 -5.95
C LEU A 102 -3.10 1.43 -7.27
N ARG A 103 -3.84 2.52 -7.50
CA ARG A 103 -4.57 2.74 -8.76
C ARG A 103 -3.62 2.72 -9.96
N TYR A 104 -2.49 3.40 -9.83
CA TYR A 104 -1.48 3.44 -10.88
C TYR A 104 -0.77 2.10 -11.06
N PHE A 105 -0.45 1.41 -9.97
CA PHE A 105 0.17 0.09 -9.97
C PHE A 105 -0.71 -0.90 -10.75
N PHE A 106 -2.01 -0.97 -10.45
CA PHE A 106 -2.92 -1.83 -11.19
C PHE A 106 -3.01 -1.43 -12.66
N TYR A 107 -3.21 -0.14 -12.98
CA TYR A 107 -3.28 0.33 -14.36
C TYR A 107 -2.06 -0.11 -15.19
N LYS A 108 -0.84 0.13 -14.68
CA LYS A 108 0.39 -0.20 -15.40
C LYS A 108 0.55 -1.71 -15.59
N ASN A 109 0.31 -2.50 -14.55
CA ASN A 109 0.46 -3.95 -14.62
C ASN A 109 -0.58 -4.58 -15.55
N PHE A 110 -1.85 -4.16 -15.47
CA PHE A 110 -2.88 -4.65 -16.38
C PHE A 110 -2.60 -4.24 -17.83
N ALA A 111 -2.24 -2.99 -18.09
CA ALA A 111 -1.90 -2.55 -19.45
C ALA A 111 -0.75 -3.38 -20.04
N PHE A 112 0.32 -3.63 -19.28
CA PHE A 112 1.44 -4.44 -19.72
C PHE A 112 1.06 -5.91 -19.94
N THR A 113 0.42 -6.55 -18.95
CA THR A 113 0.07 -7.97 -19.01
C THR A 113 -1.00 -8.26 -20.07
N LEU A 114 -2.00 -7.39 -20.25
CA LEU A 114 -3.04 -7.59 -21.26
C LEU A 114 -2.50 -7.48 -22.69
N CYS A 115 -1.50 -6.63 -22.95
CA CYS A 115 -0.83 -6.60 -24.24
C CYS A 115 -0.15 -7.93 -24.55
N HIS A 116 0.60 -8.50 -23.59
CA HIS A 116 1.22 -9.82 -23.76
C HIS A 116 0.20 -10.94 -23.88
N PHE A 117 -0.88 -10.87 -23.11
CA PHE A 117 -1.97 -11.84 -23.17
C PHE A 117 -2.63 -11.85 -24.56
N TRP A 118 -2.99 -10.69 -25.10
CA TRP A 118 -3.57 -10.61 -26.44
C TRP A 118 -2.60 -11.01 -27.53
N PHE A 119 -1.34 -10.57 -27.45
CA PHE A 119 -0.30 -11.01 -28.38
C PHE A 119 -0.12 -12.54 -28.34
N GLY A 120 -0.19 -13.15 -27.15
CA GLY A 120 -0.17 -14.61 -26.99
C GLY A 120 -1.28 -15.32 -27.76
N PHE A 121 -2.51 -14.78 -27.75
CA PHE A 121 -3.61 -15.31 -28.57
C PHE A 121 -3.36 -15.14 -30.07
N PHE A 122 -2.89 -13.98 -30.52
CA PHE A 122 -2.57 -13.76 -31.94
C PHE A 122 -1.41 -14.66 -32.42
N SER A 123 -0.44 -14.94 -31.56
CA SER A 123 0.75 -15.76 -31.85
C SER A 123 0.57 -17.25 -31.49
N GLY A 124 -0.66 -17.67 -31.12
CA GLY A 124 -0.98 -19.06 -30.78
C GLY A 124 -0.15 -19.66 -29.64
N PHE A 125 0.36 -18.83 -28.72
CA PHE A 125 1.30 -19.18 -27.64
C PHE A 125 2.60 -19.88 -28.11
N SER A 126 2.86 -19.95 -29.42
CA SER A 126 3.99 -20.70 -29.95
C SER A 126 5.30 -19.91 -29.90
N ALA A 127 5.22 -18.56 -29.78
CA ALA A 127 6.35 -17.63 -29.88
C ALA A 127 7.24 -17.86 -31.12
N GLN A 128 6.70 -18.56 -32.12
CA GLN A 128 7.32 -18.83 -33.41
C GLN A 128 6.77 -17.83 -34.40
N ASP A 129 7.63 -16.97 -34.93
CA ASP A 129 7.24 -16.04 -35.98
C ASP A 129 6.80 -16.79 -37.26
N ILE A 130 7.35 -18.00 -37.48
CA ILE A 130 7.15 -18.81 -38.71
C ILE A 130 7.08 -20.31 -38.37
N SER A 131 6.14 -21.01 -39.00
CA SER A 131 6.00 -22.47 -38.88
C SER A 131 7.23 -23.23 -39.42
N ALA A 132 7.59 -24.34 -38.76
CA ALA A 132 8.75 -25.17 -39.11
C ALA A 132 8.82 -25.56 -40.59
N VAL A 133 7.67 -25.87 -41.22
CA VAL A 133 7.60 -26.23 -42.65
C VAL A 133 7.96 -25.04 -43.55
N HIS A 134 7.50 -23.85 -43.19
CA HIS A 134 7.77 -22.64 -43.97
C HIS A 134 9.21 -22.16 -43.78
N SER A 135 9.77 -22.33 -42.58
CA SER A 135 11.19 -22.06 -42.28
C SER A 135 12.13 -22.93 -43.12
N LEU A 136 11.85 -24.24 -43.20
CA LEU A 136 12.62 -25.18 -44.04
C LEU A 136 12.51 -24.87 -45.55
N SER A 137 11.39 -24.29 -46.00
CA SER A 137 11.19 -23.92 -47.41
C SER A 137 11.97 -22.67 -47.84
N LYS A 138 12.42 -21.83 -46.90
CA LYS A 138 13.07 -20.54 -47.16
C LYS A 138 14.35 -20.37 -46.34
N PRO A 139 15.46 -21.05 -46.72
CA PRO A 139 16.72 -20.99 -45.98
C PRO A 139 17.36 -19.60 -45.94
N HIS A 140 17.02 -18.71 -46.88
CA HIS A 140 17.48 -17.31 -46.90
C HIS A 140 16.99 -16.50 -45.70
N LEU A 141 16.04 -17.00 -44.91
CA LEU A 141 15.55 -16.28 -43.74
C LEU A 141 16.50 -16.39 -42.53
N HIS A 142 17.50 -17.26 -42.58
CA HIS A 142 18.49 -17.40 -41.51
C HIS A 142 19.65 -16.40 -41.60
N THR A 143 19.87 -15.76 -42.75
CA THR A 143 20.99 -14.82 -42.97
C THR A 143 20.96 -13.57 -42.07
N PRO A 144 19.82 -12.92 -41.76
CA PRO A 144 19.80 -11.76 -40.86
C PRO A 144 20.24 -12.13 -39.43
N GLY A 145 19.97 -13.38 -39.02
CA GLY A 145 20.44 -13.92 -37.74
C GLY A 145 21.94 -14.11 -37.69
N GLN A 146 22.54 -14.60 -38.77
CA GLN A 146 24.00 -14.78 -38.88
C GLN A 146 24.75 -13.43 -38.95
N ASN A 147 24.10 -12.39 -39.46
CA ASN A 147 24.66 -11.05 -39.56
C ASN A 147 24.51 -10.20 -38.28
N ASN A 148 24.04 -10.80 -37.17
CA ASN A 148 23.73 -10.10 -35.91
C ASN A 148 22.75 -8.93 -36.08
N GLU A 149 21.86 -8.98 -37.08
CA GLU A 149 20.95 -7.87 -37.36
C GLU A 149 19.85 -7.76 -36.30
N PHE A 150 19.46 -8.86 -35.65
CA PHE A 150 18.41 -8.88 -34.61
C PHE A 150 18.85 -8.36 -33.24
N PHE A 151 20.12 -8.53 -32.87
CA PHE A 151 20.65 -8.04 -31.60
C PHE A 151 22.03 -7.44 -31.81
N ASN A 152 22.06 -6.11 -31.98
CA ASN A 152 23.27 -5.33 -32.16
C ASN A 152 23.36 -4.20 -31.12
N LYS A 153 24.53 -3.55 -31.02
CA LYS A 153 24.77 -2.46 -30.05
C LYS A 153 23.78 -1.29 -30.20
N LYS A 154 23.27 -1.01 -31.40
CA LYS A 154 22.29 0.06 -31.64
C LYS A 154 20.91 -0.32 -31.11
N ILE A 155 20.43 -1.53 -31.41
CA ILE A 155 19.13 -2.05 -30.92
C ILE A 155 19.14 -2.16 -29.39
N PHE A 156 20.27 -2.59 -28.81
CA PHE A 156 20.44 -2.60 -27.36
C PHE A 156 20.39 -1.18 -26.77
N ALA A 157 21.09 -0.22 -27.38
CA ALA A 157 21.05 1.17 -26.93
C ALA A 157 19.64 1.78 -27.04
N GLU A 158 18.92 1.50 -28.12
CA GLU A 158 17.52 1.91 -28.31
C GLU A 158 16.60 1.32 -27.23
N SER A 159 16.78 0.04 -26.91
CA SER A 159 16.04 -0.65 -25.84
C SER A 159 16.31 -0.02 -24.46
N VAL A 160 17.57 0.33 -24.17
CA VAL A 160 17.96 1.03 -22.93
C VAL A 160 17.33 2.42 -22.88
N ILE A 161 17.36 3.18 -23.97
CA ILE A 161 16.72 4.51 -24.05
C ILE A 161 15.22 4.41 -23.84
N HIS A 162 14.54 3.44 -24.47
CA HIS A 162 13.11 3.19 -24.22
C HIS A 162 12.83 2.85 -22.75
N GLY A 163 13.66 2.03 -22.12
CA GLY A 163 13.54 1.70 -20.69
C GLY A 163 13.68 2.95 -19.80
N ILE A 164 14.68 3.79 -20.08
CA ILE A 164 14.90 5.05 -19.37
C ILE A 164 13.71 6.00 -19.57
N LEU A 165 13.28 6.26 -20.80
CA LEU A 165 12.15 7.13 -21.10
C LEU A 165 10.86 6.66 -20.42
N THR A 166 10.58 5.36 -20.48
CA THR A 166 9.38 4.79 -19.84
C THR A 166 9.45 4.95 -18.33
N SER A 167 10.62 4.73 -17.72
CA SER A 167 10.83 4.94 -16.28
C SER A 167 10.69 6.42 -15.86
N CYS A 168 11.20 7.36 -16.66
CA CYS A 168 11.04 8.79 -16.46
C CYS A 168 9.56 9.21 -16.55
N ILE A 169 8.84 8.73 -17.58
CA ILE A 169 7.40 9.00 -17.72
C ILE A 169 6.64 8.48 -16.51
N ILE A 170 6.94 7.26 -16.05
CA ILE A 170 6.33 6.69 -14.84
C ILE A 170 6.58 7.59 -13.61
N PHE A 171 7.83 8.05 -13.43
CA PHE A 171 8.18 8.93 -12.31
C PHE A 171 7.42 10.26 -12.37
N PHE A 172 7.40 10.92 -13.53
CA PHE A 172 6.76 12.23 -13.66
C PHE A 172 5.23 12.15 -13.60
N VAL A 173 4.59 11.10 -14.13
CA VAL A 173 3.14 10.89 -13.98
C VAL A 173 2.78 10.68 -12.51
N LEU A 174 3.58 9.91 -11.75
CA LEU A 174 3.39 9.74 -10.31
C LEU A 174 3.61 11.05 -9.57
N TYR A 175 4.66 11.79 -9.89
CA TYR A 175 4.97 13.09 -9.28
C TYR A 175 3.85 14.11 -9.55
N LEU A 176 3.39 14.24 -10.79
CA LEU A 176 2.32 15.16 -11.18
C LEU A 176 0.97 14.77 -10.55
N SER A 177 0.67 13.47 -10.48
CA SER A 177 -0.53 12.98 -9.78
C SER A 177 -0.47 13.30 -8.28
N VAL A 178 0.73 13.31 -7.68
CA VAL A 178 0.93 13.76 -6.30
C VAL A 178 0.75 15.29 -6.20
N SER A 179 1.40 16.08 -7.06
CA SER A 179 1.37 17.54 -7.00
C SER A 179 -0.02 18.12 -7.27
N ASN A 180 -0.80 17.54 -8.19
CA ASN A 180 -2.11 18.06 -8.59
C ASN A 180 -3.19 17.94 -7.50
N THR A 181 -2.97 17.11 -6.48
CA THR A 181 -3.91 16.98 -5.36
C THR A 181 -3.58 17.93 -4.21
N THR A 182 -2.36 18.49 -4.20
CA THR A 182 -1.95 19.54 -3.29
C THR A 182 -2.12 20.88 -3.97
N ARG A 183 -3.31 21.51 -3.82
CA ARG A 183 -3.48 22.93 -4.15
C ARG A 183 -2.65 23.80 -3.20
N PRO A 184 -2.20 24.99 -3.63
CA PRO A 184 -1.56 25.97 -2.74
C PRO A 184 -2.61 26.41 -1.70
N GLY A 185 -2.60 25.77 -0.52
CA GLY A 185 -3.62 25.91 0.51
C GLY A 185 -3.91 24.65 1.33
N GLY A 186 -3.44 23.47 0.92
CA GLY A 186 -3.51 22.24 1.74
C GLY A 186 -4.88 21.53 1.79
N MET A 187 -5.88 22.04 1.06
CA MET A 187 -7.16 21.36 0.83
C MET A 187 -7.05 20.40 -0.37
N THR A 188 -7.57 19.19 -0.19
CA THR A 188 -7.60 18.15 -1.21
C THR A 188 -8.94 18.19 -1.92
N GLN A 189 -8.97 17.83 -3.21
CA GLN A 189 -10.20 17.88 -4.03
C GLN A 189 -11.35 16.98 -3.53
N ALA A 190 -11.08 16.12 -2.55
CA ALA A 190 -12.05 15.28 -1.84
C ALA A 190 -12.74 15.98 -0.65
N ASP A 191 -12.38 17.24 -0.36
CA ASP A 191 -12.99 18.07 0.68
C ASP A 191 -14.16 18.93 0.13
N LEU A 192 -14.76 18.52 -1.01
CA LEU A 192 -15.91 19.13 -1.70
C LEU A 192 -17.07 18.13 -1.80
#